data_AF-A0A0C9Z2H9-F1
#
_entry.id   AF-A0A0C9Z2H9-F1
#
_cell.length_a   1.000
_cell.length_b   1.000
_cell.length_c   1.000
_cell.angle_alpha   90.00
_cell.angle_beta   90.00
_cell.angle_gamma   90.00
#
_symmetry.space_group_name_H-M   'P 1'
#
loop_
_entity.id
_entity.type
_entity.pdbx_description
1 polymer ?
#
loop_
_entity_poly.entity_id
_entity_poly.type
_entity_poly.pdbx_seq_one_letter_code
_entity_poly.pdbx_strand_id
1 'polypeptide(L)'
;VPAMDYIDEIFMTTMLDDTCLDPSIQAAVGLMKRTLNKYYSLTDMSDLYRIVMVLHPRHKLEYFRQAKWEADWIKMVGELVRRNYDSSY
;
A
#
# COMPACT_ATOMS: atom_id res chain seq x y z
N VAL A 1 -0.29 -2.13 -1.70
CA VAL A 1 -1.04 -1.40 -0.67
C VAL A 1 -1.69 -0.14 -1.29
N PRO A 2 -2.98 -0.19 -1.64
CA PRO A 2 -3.73 0.89 -2.28
C PRO A 2 -3.61 2.30 -1.68
N ALA A 3 -3.40 2.43 -0.36
CA ALA A 3 -3.17 3.75 0.25
C ALA A 3 -1.84 4.38 -0.23
N MET A 4 -0.82 3.56 -0.47
CA MET A 4 0.47 4.03 -1.00
C MET A 4 0.43 4.20 -2.50
N ASP A 5 -0.32 3.35 -3.21
CA ASP A 5 -0.57 3.52 -4.64
C ASP A 5 -1.32 4.85 -4.90
N TYR A 6 -2.27 5.20 -4.02
CA TYR A 6 -2.96 6.50 -4.03
C TYR A 6 -2.03 7.68 -3.73
N ILE A 7 -1.12 7.55 -2.76
CA ILE A 7 -0.13 8.61 -2.46
C ILE A 7 0.83 8.78 -3.63
N ASP A 8 1.31 7.69 -4.24
CA ASP A 8 2.17 7.74 -5.43
C ASP A 8 1.41 8.35 -6.63
N GLU A 9 0.17 7.95 -6.85
CA GLU A 9 -0.68 8.51 -7.91
C GLU A 9 -0.92 10.01 -7.71
N ILE A 10 -1.27 10.46 -6.50
CA ILE A 10 -1.44 11.89 -6.20
C ILE A 10 -0.11 12.63 -6.37
N PHE A 11 0.98 12.12 -5.82
CA PHE A 11 2.28 12.78 -5.97
C PHE A 11 2.66 12.93 -7.44
N MET A 12 2.45 11.88 -8.23
CA MET A 12 2.82 11.87 -9.64
C MET A 12 1.90 12.76 -10.48
N THR A 13 0.58 12.70 -10.28
CA THR A 13 -0.37 13.57 -10.99
C THR A 13 -0.10 15.04 -10.67
N THR A 14 0.06 15.37 -9.39
CA THR A 14 0.32 16.76 -8.96
C THR A 14 1.66 17.28 -9.49
N MET A 15 2.71 16.46 -9.54
CA MET A 15 4.04 16.90 -10.01
C MET A 15 4.21 16.81 -11.53
N LEU A 16 3.46 15.96 -12.25
CA LEU A 16 3.52 15.87 -13.71
C LEU A 16 2.58 16.86 -14.40
N ASP A 17 1.45 17.20 -13.78
CA ASP A 17 0.57 18.29 -14.28
C ASP A 17 1.25 19.66 -14.14
N ASP A 18 2.21 19.79 -13.20
CA ASP A 18 3.11 20.92 -13.09
C ASP A 18 4.21 20.82 -14.17
N THR A 19 3.80 20.97 -15.43
CA THR A 19 4.61 20.91 -16.66
C THR A 19 5.79 21.91 -16.71
N CYS A 20 6.01 22.68 -15.65
CA CYS A 20 7.06 23.68 -15.52
C CYS A 20 8.22 23.26 -14.58
N LEU A 21 8.25 22.03 -14.07
CA LEU A 21 9.36 21.56 -13.24
C LEU A 21 10.64 21.35 -14.05
N ASP A 22 11.76 21.81 -13.50
CA ASP A 22 13.09 21.64 -14.07
C ASP A 22 13.40 20.14 -14.32
N PRO A 23 14.08 19.77 -15.43
CA PRO A 23 14.42 18.39 -15.74
C PRO A 23 15.15 17.64 -14.60
N SER A 24 15.92 18.35 -13.78
CA SER A 24 16.61 17.78 -12.62
C SER A 24 15.64 17.36 -11.51
N ILE A 25 14.56 18.13 -11.33
CA ILE A 25 13.51 17.84 -10.36
C ILE A 25 12.71 16.61 -10.82
N GLN A 26 12.36 16.54 -12.11
CA GLN A 26 11.69 15.36 -12.67
C GLN A 26 12.53 14.08 -12.50
N ALA A 27 13.83 14.16 -12.74
CA ALA A 27 14.74 13.04 -12.53
C ALA A 27 14.80 12.62 -11.06
N ALA A 28 14.86 13.58 -10.13
CA ALA A 28 14.85 13.30 -8.69
C ALA A 28 13.53 12.66 -8.23
N VAL A 29 12.39 13.16 -8.70
CA VAL A 29 11.06 12.60 -8.41
C VAL A 29 10.92 11.18 -8.96
N GLY A 30 11.39 10.93 -10.18
CA GLY A 30 11.42 9.58 -10.76
C GLY A 30 12.29 8.60 -9.95
N LEU A 31 13.43 9.06 -9.42
CA LEU A 31 14.29 8.25 -8.56
C LEU A 31 13.64 7.96 -7.20
N MET A 32 13.01 8.97 -6.60
CA MET A 32 12.25 8.83 -5.36
C MET A 32 11.14 7.79 -5.52
N LYS A 33 10.35 7.86 -6.60
CA LYS A 33 9.30 6.88 -6.91
C LYS A 33 9.83 5.45 -7.00
N ARG A 34 10.92 5.23 -7.74
CA ARG A 34 11.53 3.90 -7.87
C ARG A 34 11.99 3.35 -6.52
N THR A 35 12.57 4.23 -5.71
CA THR A 35 13.03 3.87 -4.36
C THR A 35 11.85 3.52 -3.47
N LEU A 36 10.80 4.33 -3.49
CA LEU A 36 9.59 4.14 -2.71
C LEU A 36 8.89 2.81 -3.08
N ASN A 37 8.71 2.55 -4.38
CA ASN A 37 8.16 1.30 -4.88
C ASN A 37 9.01 0.08 -4.50
N LYS A 38 10.34 0.20 -4.46
CA LYS A 38 11.24 -0.88 -4.03
C LYS A 38 11.06 -1.24 -2.55
N TYR A 39 10.93 -0.26 -1.67
CA TYR A 39 10.74 -0.55 -0.24
C TYR A 39 9.32 -1.04 0.05
N TYR A 40 8.31 -0.55 -0.67
CA TYR A 40 6.95 -1.01 -0.50
C TYR A 40 6.67 -2.37 -1.12
N SER A 41 7.33 -2.76 -2.21
CA SER A 41 7.22 -4.14 -2.70
C SER A 41 7.71 -5.13 -1.64
N LEU A 42 8.78 -4.81 -0.91
CA LEU A 42 9.27 -5.63 0.21
C LEU A 42 8.28 -5.68 1.38
N THR A 43 7.56 -4.58 1.63
CA THR A 43 6.60 -4.48 2.72
C THR A 43 5.26 -5.15 2.39
N ASP A 44 4.80 -5.06 1.13
CA ASP A 44 3.57 -5.68 0.64
C ASP A 44 3.69 -7.20 0.53
N MET A 45 4.91 -7.70 0.26
CA MET A 45 5.27 -9.12 0.32
C MET A 45 5.32 -9.68 1.75
N SER A 46 5.29 -8.82 2.78
CA SER A 46 5.27 -9.25 4.16
C SER A 46 3.84 -9.53 4.62
N ASP A 47 3.48 -10.81 4.69
CA ASP A 47 2.23 -11.29 5.29
C ASP A 47 1.99 -10.69 6.70
N LEU A 48 3.07 -10.46 7.45
CA LEU A 48 3.03 -9.84 8.77
C LEU A 48 2.42 -8.43 8.74
N TYR A 49 2.78 -7.61 7.75
CA TYR A 49 2.27 -6.24 7.64
C TYR A 49 0.76 -6.23 7.36
N ARG A 50 0.30 -7.17 6.52
CA ARG A 50 -1.13 -7.38 6.23
C ARG A 50 -1.89 -7.82 7.48
N ILE A 51 -1.34 -8.78 8.24
CA ILE A 51 -1.92 -9.27 9.49
C ILE A 51 -2.01 -8.14 10.54
N VAL A 52 -0.95 -7.36 10.72
CA VAL A 52 -0.92 -6.25 11.69
C VAL A 52 -1.99 -5.20 11.39
N MET A 53 -2.17 -4.83 10.11
CA MET A 53 -3.21 -3.86 9.73
C MET A 53 -4.63 -4.39 10.02
N VAL A 54 -4.86 -5.70 9.84
CA VAL A 54 -6.16 -6.34 10.16
C VAL A 54 -6.38 -6.48 11.67
N LEU A 55 -5.32 -6.72 12.43
CA LEU A 55 -5.40 -6.81 13.89
C LEU A 55 -5.51 -5.44 14.58
N HIS A 56 -5.36 -4.34 13.83
CA HIS A 56 -5.46 -3.01 14.39
C HIS A 56 -6.88 -2.77 14.95
N PRO A 57 -7.04 -2.52 16.27
CA PRO A 57 -8.32 -2.59 16.97
C PRO A 57 -9.35 -1.57 16.47
N ARG A 58 -8.88 -0.46 15.91
CA ARG A 58 -9.71 0.63 15.38
C ARG A 58 -10.11 0.48 13.91
N HIS A 59 -9.44 -0.40 13.16
CA HIS A 59 -9.46 -0.37 11.70
C HIS A 59 -9.89 -1.72 11.11
N LYS A 60 -9.48 -2.85 11.70
CA LYS A 60 -9.91 -4.22 11.33
C LYS A 60 -10.06 -4.43 9.81
N LEU A 61 -11.07 -5.19 9.39
CA LEU A 61 -11.43 -5.36 7.98
C LEU A 61 -12.24 -4.17 7.43
N GLU A 62 -12.85 -3.35 8.30
CA GLU A 62 -13.65 -2.20 7.88
C GLU A 62 -12.82 -1.11 7.21
N TYR A 63 -11.59 -0.88 7.66
CA TYR A 63 -10.66 0.06 7.04
C TYR A 63 -10.45 -0.27 5.57
N PHE A 64 -10.23 -1.54 5.23
CA PHE A 64 -10.03 -1.95 3.85
C PHE A 64 -11.30 -1.78 2.99
N ARG A 65 -12.48 -2.00 3.59
CA ARG A 65 -13.77 -1.72 2.94
C ARG A 65 -13.96 -0.22 2.68
N GLN A 66 -13.66 0.62 3.67
CA GLN A 66 -13.76 2.08 3.56
C GLN A 66 -12.74 2.66 2.57
N ALA A 67 -11.54 2.09 2.53
CA ALA A 67 -10.51 2.41 1.56
C ALA A 67 -10.78 1.83 0.16
N LYS A 68 -11.93 1.17 -0.05
CA LYS A 68 -12.38 0.59 -1.33
C LYS A 68 -11.39 -0.42 -1.93
N TRP A 69 -10.74 -1.22 -1.08
CA TRP A 69 -9.87 -2.29 -1.57
C TRP A 69 -10.71 -3.40 -2.20
N GLU A 70 -10.10 -4.13 -3.12
CA GLU A 70 -10.74 -5.22 -3.83
C GLU A 70 -11.28 -6.28 -2.85
N ALA A 71 -12.54 -6.67 -3.04
CA ALA A 71 -13.24 -7.58 -2.11
C ALA A 71 -12.53 -8.93 -2.00
N ASP A 72 -11.99 -9.44 -3.11
CA ASP A 72 -11.22 -10.69 -3.14
C ASP A 72 -9.92 -10.57 -2.34
N TRP A 73 -9.27 -9.42 -2.39
CA TRP A 73 -8.08 -9.16 -1.58
C TRP A 73 -8.41 -9.13 -0.08
N ILE A 74 -9.51 -8.47 0.31
CA ILE A 74 -9.97 -8.43 1.71
C ILE A 74 -10.28 -9.84 2.22
N LYS A 75 -10.91 -10.67 1.37
CA LYS A 75 -11.20 -12.07 1.69
C LYS A 75 -9.92 -12.89 1.87
N MET A 76 -8.99 -12.79 0.92
CA MET A 76 -7.69 -13.48 0.96
C MET A 76 -6.92 -13.15 2.24
N VAL A 77 -6.89 -11.87 2.63
CA VAL A 77 -6.20 -11.44 3.86
C VAL A 77 -6.90 -11.94 5.13
N GLY A 78 -8.23 -11.97 5.15
CA GLY A 78 -8.97 -12.59 6.25
C GLY A 78 -8.67 -14.09 6.40
N GLU A 79 -8.57 -14.81 5.28
CA GLU A 79 -8.19 -16.23 5.26
C GLU A 79 -6.75 -16.45 5.70
N LEU A 80 -5.83 -15.58 5.29
CA LEU A 80 -4.42 -15.63 5.69
C LEU A 80 -4.25 -15.44 7.21
N VAL A 81 -4.93 -14.44 7.79
CA VAL A 81 -4.93 -14.20 9.24
C VAL A 81 -5.46 -15.41 10.00
N ARG A 82 -6.58 -15.99 9.53
CA ARG A 82 -7.20 -17.15 10.17
C ARG A 82 -6.32 -18.39 10.09
N ARG A 83 -5.73 -18.66 8.93
CA ARG A 83 -4.76 -19.75 8.73
C ARG A 83 -3.54 -19.60 9.64
N ASN A 84 -3.02 -18.38 9.78
CA ASN A 84 -1.86 -18.12 10.65
C ASN A 84 -2.21 -18.36 12.13
N TYR A 85 -3.40 -17.95 12.56
CA TYR A 85 -3.92 -18.21 13.90
C TYR A 85 -4.07 -19.71 14.17
N ASP A 86 -4.78 -20.44 13.30
CA ASP A 86 -5.02 -21.89 13.43
C ASP A 86 -3.73 -22.74 13.34
N SER A 87 -2.67 -22.19 12.74
CA SER A 87 -1.35 -22.84 12.70
C SER A 87 -0.52 -22.58 13.95
N SER A 88 -0.82 -21.52 14.70
CA SER A 88 -0.02 -21.07 15.84
C SER A 88 -0.65 -21.44 17.19
N TYR A 89 -1.94 -21.78 17.21
CA TYR A 89 -2.75 -22.12 18.39
C TYR A 89 -3.69 -23.27 18.05
#